data_AF-A0A0P0N4G5-F1
#
_entry.id   AF-A0A0P0N4G5-F1
#
_cell.length_a   1.000
_cell.length_b   1.000
_cell.length_c   1.000
_cell.angle_alpha   90.00
_cell.angle_beta   90.00
_cell.angle_gamma   90.00
#
_symmetry.space_group_name_H-M   'P 1'
#
loop_
_entity.id
_entity.type
_entity.pdbx_description
1 polymer ?
#
loop_
_entity_poly.entity_id
_entity_poly.type
_entity_poly.pdbx_seq_one_letter_code
_entity_poly.pdbx_strand_id
1 'polypeptide(L)'
;MSRLLVKLKTLIMAWRLKRIVWGLERRGRYSEAEEKLLQLLGRVEKWSDSPKKHEVIAFIKMRLANIESYKGNYDRALAYASEALWHAEHAGSTIEVGQAYLVEAAIYYNMGELDKACESLAKAQVVLMKGDKEPYLQTYAWSKLLESRILLAKGDREGALKALHEAKELSTRVKHREPLVEKIAETEDRINKVFGG
;
A
#
# COMPACT_ATOMS: atom_id res chain seq x y z
N MET A 1 4.98 -35.33 6.06
CA MET A 1 3.95 -34.29 5.82
C MET A 1 4.01 -33.91 4.34
N SER A 2 2.91 -34.01 3.57
CA SER A 2 2.97 -33.76 2.11
C SER A 2 3.28 -32.29 1.79
N ARG A 3 4.02 -32.02 0.70
CA ARG A 3 4.33 -30.64 0.23
C ARG A 3 3.07 -29.79 0.05
N LEU A 4 1.95 -30.42 -0.33
CA LEU A 4 0.63 -29.80 -0.47
C LEU A 4 0.05 -29.31 0.88
N LEU A 5 0.17 -30.11 1.93
CA LEU A 5 -0.28 -29.71 3.28
C LEU A 5 0.52 -28.54 3.84
N VAL A 6 1.83 -28.48 3.56
CA VAL A 6 2.68 -27.35 3.96
C VAL A 6 2.28 -26.08 3.19
N LYS A 7 2.08 -26.18 1.87
CA LYS A 7 1.64 -25.05 1.04
C LYS A 7 0.28 -24.49 1.49
N LEU A 8 -0.70 -25.36 1.74
CA LEU A 8 -2.03 -24.96 2.19
C LEU A 8 -2.00 -24.30 3.57
N LYS A 9 -1.27 -24.87 4.54
CA LYS A 9 -1.10 -24.28 5.87
C LYS A 9 -0.45 -22.90 5.80
N THR A 10 0.55 -22.73 4.94
CA THR A 10 1.24 -21.45 4.80
C THR A 10 0.40 -20.42 4.04
N LEU A 11 -0.52 -20.82 3.14
CA LEU A 11 -1.51 -19.91 2.53
C LEU A 11 -2.54 -19.40 3.55
N ILE A 12 -3.09 -20.30 4.36
CA ILE A 12 -3.99 -19.93 5.46
C ILE A 12 -3.26 -19.03 6.46
N MET A 13 -1.99 -19.34 6.74
CA MET A 13 -1.13 -18.51 7.56
C MET A 13 -0.88 -17.15 6.94
N ALA A 14 -0.60 -17.03 5.65
CA ALA A 14 -0.41 -15.75 4.97
C ALA A 14 -1.66 -14.88 5.13
N TRP A 15 -2.86 -15.43 4.87
CA TRP A 15 -4.12 -14.71 5.08
C TRP A 15 -4.33 -14.26 6.53
N ARG A 16 -4.06 -15.15 7.50
CA ARG A 16 -4.12 -14.81 8.92
C ARG A 16 -3.08 -13.74 9.29
N LEU A 17 -1.89 -13.82 8.71
CA LEU A 17 -0.80 -12.89 8.98
C LEU A 17 -1.09 -11.51 8.41
N LYS A 18 -1.74 -11.41 7.24
CA LYS A 18 -2.23 -10.13 6.69
C LYS A 18 -3.07 -9.38 7.73
N ARG A 19 -3.97 -10.10 8.43
CA ARG A 19 -4.81 -9.52 9.50
C ARG A 19 -4.01 -9.13 10.76
N ILE A 20 -3.05 -9.97 11.16
CA ILE A 20 -2.20 -9.71 12.34
C ILE A 20 -1.30 -8.49 12.09
N VAL A 21 -0.62 -8.45 10.94
CA VAL A 21 0.24 -7.34 10.52
C VAL A 21 -0.56 -6.04 10.51
N TRP A 22 -1.73 -6.03 9.88
CA TRP A 22 -2.61 -4.86 9.89
C TRP A 22 -3.00 -4.42 11.31
N GLY A 23 -3.31 -5.36 12.20
CA GLY A 23 -3.61 -5.07 13.60
C GLY A 23 -2.41 -4.59 14.42
N LEU A 24 -1.18 -4.94 14.03
CA LEU A 24 0.05 -4.46 14.67
C LEU A 24 0.40 -3.06 14.18
N GLU A 25 0.31 -2.83 12.87
CA GLU A 25 0.51 -1.52 12.22
C GLU A 25 -0.45 -0.48 12.80
N ARG A 26 -1.75 -0.82 12.95
CA ARG A 26 -2.74 0.06 13.59
C ARG A 26 -2.41 0.45 15.03
N ARG A 27 -1.64 -0.38 15.73
CA ARG A 27 -1.21 -0.13 17.12
C ARG A 27 0.19 0.47 17.20
N GLY A 28 0.79 0.84 16.06
CA GLY A 28 2.16 1.35 15.99
C GLY A 28 3.25 0.31 16.29
N ARG A 29 2.91 -0.98 16.38
CA ARG A 29 3.84 -2.07 16.72
C ARG A 29 4.60 -2.55 15.47
N TYR A 30 5.30 -1.63 14.81
CA TYR A 30 5.94 -1.87 13.52
C TYR A 30 7.07 -2.92 13.58
N SER A 31 7.86 -2.94 14.66
CA SER A 31 8.95 -3.92 14.83
C SER A 31 8.43 -5.37 14.88
N GLU A 32 7.30 -5.59 15.54
CA GLU A 32 6.68 -6.92 15.61
C GLU A 32 6.00 -7.32 14.30
N ALA A 33 5.45 -6.34 13.58
CA ALA A 33 4.91 -6.57 12.24
C ALA A 33 6.02 -7.00 11.28
N GLU A 34 7.15 -6.31 11.31
CA GLU A 34 8.35 -6.61 10.51
C GLU A 34 8.89 -8.01 10.82
N GLU A 35 9.07 -8.36 12.09
CA GLU A 35 9.57 -9.69 12.48
C GLU A 35 8.68 -10.80 11.90
N LYS A 36 7.37 -10.65 12.01
CA LYS A 36 6.40 -11.62 11.47
C LYS A 36 6.47 -11.71 9.94
N LEU A 37 6.64 -10.59 9.26
CA LEU A 37 6.78 -10.52 7.81
C LEU A 37 8.07 -11.22 7.34
N LEU A 38 9.19 -11.00 8.01
CA LEU A 38 10.47 -11.65 7.71
C LEU A 38 10.42 -13.16 7.97
N GLN A 39 9.78 -13.60 9.06
CA GLN A 39 9.54 -15.02 9.32
C GLN A 39 8.69 -15.68 8.21
N LEU A 40 7.66 -14.98 7.70
CA LEU A 40 6.86 -15.49 6.59
C LEU A 40 7.69 -15.55 5.30
N LEU A 41 8.49 -14.51 5.02
CA LEU A 41 9.33 -14.44 3.83
C LEU A 41 10.28 -15.65 3.75
N GLY A 42 11.02 -15.94 4.82
CA GLY A 42 11.94 -17.09 4.85
C GLY A 42 11.26 -18.46 4.70
N ARG A 43 9.95 -18.56 4.92
CA ARG A 43 9.16 -19.77 4.65
C ARG A 43 8.69 -19.85 3.20
N VAL A 44 8.28 -18.71 2.64
CA VAL A 44 7.76 -18.61 1.26
C VAL A 44 8.89 -18.69 0.24
N GLU A 45 10.10 -18.24 0.57
CA GLU A 45 11.29 -18.39 -0.29
C GLU A 45 11.58 -19.85 -0.67
N LYS A 46 11.31 -20.77 0.26
CA LYS A 46 11.49 -22.23 0.06
C LYS A 46 10.42 -22.86 -0.83
N TRP A 47 9.39 -22.11 -1.24
CA TRP A 47 8.38 -22.61 -2.16
C TRP A 47 8.96 -22.78 -3.55
N SER A 48 8.42 -23.75 -4.28
CA SER A 48 8.64 -23.86 -5.72
C SER A 48 8.21 -22.58 -6.41
N ASP A 49 8.93 -22.23 -7.46
CA ASP A 49 8.60 -21.04 -8.24
C ASP A 49 7.18 -21.14 -8.80
N SER A 50 6.40 -20.07 -8.61
CA SER A 50 5.00 -20.02 -9.03
C SER A 50 4.42 -18.61 -8.87
N PRO A 51 3.39 -18.24 -9.66
CA PRO A 51 2.73 -16.95 -9.51
C PRO A 51 2.26 -16.66 -8.08
N LYS A 52 1.77 -17.69 -7.38
CA LYS A 52 1.32 -17.54 -5.99
C LYS A 52 2.46 -17.27 -5.00
N LYS A 53 3.67 -17.78 -5.26
CA LYS A 53 4.85 -17.45 -4.46
C LYS A 53 5.15 -15.96 -4.61
N HIS A 54 5.20 -15.48 -5.84
CA HIS A 54 5.48 -14.08 -6.13
C HIS A 54 4.40 -13.14 -5.57
N GLU A 55 3.12 -13.48 -5.68
CA GLU A 55 2.03 -12.70 -5.06
C GLU A 55 2.25 -12.49 -3.55
N VAL A 56 2.60 -13.58 -2.84
CA VAL A 56 2.84 -13.50 -1.39
C VAL A 56 4.10 -12.69 -1.07
N ILE A 57 5.18 -12.84 -1.85
CA ILE A 57 6.40 -12.06 -1.65
C ILE A 57 6.17 -10.58 -1.96
N ALA A 58 5.46 -10.24 -3.03
CA ALA A 58 5.10 -8.87 -3.38
C ALA A 58 4.37 -8.19 -2.22
N PHE A 59 3.35 -8.86 -1.67
CA PHE A 59 2.66 -8.37 -0.48
C PHE A 59 3.59 -8.10 0.71
N ILE A 60 4.49 -9.03 1.02
CA ILE A 60 5.42 -8.90 2.15
C ILE A 60 6.36 -7.71 1.94
N LYS A 61 6.96 -7.63 0.74
CA LYS A 61 7.90 -6.58 0.37
C LYS A 61 7.25 -5.19 0.40
N MET A 62 6.01 -5.05 -0.07
CA MET A 62 5.25 -3.79 0.07
C MET A 62 5.06 -3.37 1.53
N ARG A 63 4.80 -4.32 2.44
CA ARG A 63 4.64 -4.01 3.87
C ARG A 63 5.96 -3.62 4.52
N LEU A 64 7.05 -4.32 4.21
CA LEU A 64 8.39 -3.96 4.66
C LEU A 64 8.80 -2.57 4.13
N ALA A 65 8.49 -2.26 2.88
CA ALA A 65 8.75 -0.96 2.28
C ALA A 65 8.06 0.18 3.08
N ASN A 66 6.77 0.03 3.41
CA ASN A 66 6.06 0.99 4.25
C ASN A 66 6.70 1.14 5.64
N ILE A 67 7.07 0.02 6.28
CA ILE A 67 7.71 0.04 7.61
C ILE A 67 9.04 0.80 7.56
N GLU A 68 9.89 0.52 6.57
CA GLU A 68 11.17 1.23 6.39
C GLU A 68 10.95 2.72 6.09
N SER A 69 9.93 3.06 5.30
CA SER A 69 9.57 4.46 5.03
C SER A 69 9.16 5.18 6.32
N TYR A 70 8.37 4.55 7.18
CA TYR A 70 8.01 5.11 8.49
C TYR A 70 9.21 5.31 9.42
N LYS A 71 10.27 4.49 9.27
CA LYS A 71 11.53 4.65 10.00
C LYS A 71 12.46 5.71 9.39
N GLY A 72 12.12 6.26 8.22
CA GLY A 72 12.98 7.19 7.47
C GLY A 72 14.08 6.50 6.65
N ASN A 73 14.09 5.17 6.54
CA ASN A 73 15.06 4.40 5.78
C ASN A 73 14.63 4.31 4.30
N TYR A 74 14.60 5.45 3.61
CA TYR A 74 14.00 5.55 2.28
C TYR A 74 14.67 4.69 1.21
N ASP A 75 16.00 4.56 1.22
CA ASP A 75 16.72 3.70 0.26
C ASP A 75 16.29 2.23 0.37
N ARG A 76 16.16 1.74 1.60
CA ARG A 76 15.64 0.39 1.86
C ARG A 76 14.16 0.26 1.48
N ALA A 77 13.38 1.30 1.74
CA ALA A 77 11.97 1.31 1.37
C ALA A 77 11.78 1.19 -0.15
N LEU A 78 12.54 1.97 -0.93
CA LEU A 78 12.52 1.94 -2.40
C LEU A 78 13.05 0.60 -2.94
N ALA A 79 14.08 0.02 -2.34
CA ALA A 79 14.57 -1.31 -2.71
C ALA A 79 13.45 -2.37 -2.54
N TYR A 80 12.77 -2.39 -1.38
CA TYR A 80 11.66 -3.30 -1.15
C TYR A 80 10.46 -3.02 -2.06
N ALA A 81 10.15 -1.75 -2.37
CA ALA A 81 9.08 -1.42 -3.31
C ALA A 81 9.40 -1.92 -4.73
N SER A 82 10.65 -1.79 -5.17
CA SER A 82 11.13 -2.29 -6.46
C SER A 82 11.07 -3.82 -6.56
N GLU A 83 11.53 -4.52 -5.50
CA GLU A 83 11.38 -5.97 -5.41
C GLU A 83 9.90 -6.40 -5.41
N ALA A 84 9.03 -5.66 -4.72
CA ALA A 84 7.62 -5.94 -4.70
C ALA A 84 6.98 -5.81 -6.08
N LEU A 85 7.34 -4.77 -6.83
CA LEU A 85 6.88 -4.54 -8.19
C LEU A 85 7.28 -5.70 -9.11
N TRP A 86 8.57 -6.08 -9.07
CA TRP A 86 9.08 -7.22 -9.83
C TRP A 86 8.27 -8.49 -9.55
N HIS A 87 8.03 -8.80 -8.27
CA HIS A 87 7.23 -9.96 -7.90
C HIS A 87 5.76 -9.84 -8.32
N ALA A 88 5.15 -8.65 -8.24
CA ALA A 88 3.77 -8.45 -8.68
C ALA A 88 3.61 -8.70 -10.20
N GLU A 89 4.58 -8.26 -11.00
CA GLU A 89 4.64 -8.53 -12.44
C GLU A 89 4.82 -10.02 -12.73
N HIS A 90 5.74 -10.70 -12.01
CA HIS A 90 5.96 -12.14 -12.16
C HIS A 90 4.77 -12.99 -11.67
N ALA A 91 3.95 -12.45 -10.76
CA ALA A 91 2.68 -13.05 -10.37
C ALA A 91 1.57 -12.85 -11.41
N GLY A 92 1.75 -11.94 -12.38
CA GLY A 92 0.70 -11.51 -13.31
C GLY A 92 -0.43 -10.73 -12.63
N SER A 93 -0.17 -10.14 -11.46
CA SER A 93 -1.18 -9.52 -10.60
C SER A 93 -1.23 -8.01 -10.82
N THR A 94 -2.12 -7.56 -11.71
CA THR A 94 -2.27 -6.13 -12.04
C THR A 94 -2.66 -5.28 -10.83
N ILE A 95 -3.48 -5.80 -9.91
CA ILE A 95 -3.76 -5.10 -8.65
C ILE A 95 -2.50 -4.88 -7.82
N GLU A 96 -1.64 -5.89 -7.67
CA GLU A 96 -0.43 -5.76 -6.85
C GLU A 96 0.60 -4.85 -7.50
N VAL A 97 0.66 -4.80 -8.84
CA VAL A 97 1.45 -3.81 -9.58
C VAL A 97 0.98 -2.39 -9.24
N GLY A 98 -0.34 -2.15 -9.27
CA GLY A 98 -0.90 -0.86 -8.87
C GLY A 98 -0.62 -0.50 -7.40
N GLN A 99 -0.67 -1.48 -6.50
CA GLN A 99 -0.32 -1.29 -5.10
C GLN A 99 1.17 -1.00 -4.89
N ALA A 100 2.06 -1.65 -5.63
CA ALA A 100 3.49 -1.43 -5.54
C ALA A 100 3.87 0.00 -5.98
N TYR A 101 3.29 0.49 -7.09
CA TYR A 101 3.46 1.88 -7.50
C TYR A 101 2.88 2.88 -6.48
N LEU A 102 1.76 2.54 -5.84
CA LEU A 102 1.19 3.39 -4.78
C LEU A 102 2.10 3.46 -3.55
N VAL A 103 2.75 2.34 -3.17
CA VAL A 103 3.75 2.31 -2.09
C VAL A 103 4.96 3.15 -2.46
N GLU A 104 5.47 3.03 -3.68
CA GLU A 104 6.57 3.87 -4.18
C GLU A 104 6.21 5.36 -4.12
N ALA A 105 5.02 5.74 -4.59
CA ALA A 105 4.53 7.12 -4.52
C ALA A 105 4.46 7.64 -3.07
N ALA A 106 4.00 6.81 -2.13
CA ALA A 106 3.95 7.17 -0.72
C ALA A 106 5.36 7.35 -0.12
N ILE A 107 6.34 6.56 -0.55
CA ILE A 107 7.73 6.69 -0.13
C ILE A 107 8.30 8.03 -0.62
N TYR A 108 8.15 8.36 -1.91
CA TYR A 108 8.60 9.65 -2.45
C TYR A 108 7.90 10.84 -1.79
N TYR A 109 6.60 10.72 -1.50
CA TYR A 109 5.88 11.73 -0.75
C TYR A 109 6.50 11.95 0.65
N ASN A 110 6.82 10.86 1.36
CA ASN A 110 7.46 10.95 2.68
C ASN A 110 8.90 11.50 2.62
N MET A 111 9.58 11.39 1.46
CA MET A 111 10.88 12.01 1.22
C MET A 111 10.78 13.51 0.88
N GLY A 112 9.58 14.01 0.54
CA GLY A 112 9.38 15.36 0.00
C GLY A 112 9.63 15.46 -1.51
N GLU A 113 9.89 14.35 -2.19
CA GLU A 113 10.13 14.28 -3.64
C GLU A 113 8.78 14.26 -4.39
N LEU A 114 8.05 15.38 -4.33
CA LEU A 114 6.64 15.43 -4.75
C LEU A 114 6.41 15.13 -6.23
N ASP A 115 7.37 15.46 -7.11
CA ASP A 115 7.23 15.18 -8.55
C ASP A 115 7.36 13.69 -8.85
N LYS A 116 8.32 13.01 -8.22
CA LYS A 116 8.43 11.54 -8.31
C LYS A 116 7.22 10.85 -7.69
N ALA A 117 6.68 11.40 -6.60
CA ALA A 117 5.44 10.91 -6.00
C ALA A 117 4.26 10.99 -6.98
N CYS A 118 4.12 12.11 -7.70
CA CYS A 118 3.11 12.27 -8.75
C CYS A 118 3.30 11.25 -9.89
N GLU A 119 4.52 11.05 -10.36
CA GLU A 119 4.82 10.10 -11.45
C GLU A 119 4.44 8.66 -11.07
N SER A 120 4.88 8.18 -9.90
CA SER A 120 4.53 6.83 -9.43
C SER A 120 3.04 6.70 -9.14
N LEU A 121 2.40 7.76 -8.62
CA LEU A 121 0.96 7.78 -8.40
C LEU A 121 0.16 7.68 -9.70
N ALA A 122 0.59 8.39 -10.75
CA ALA A 122 -0.02 8.31 -12.07
C ALA A 122 0.07 6.88 -12.64
N LYS A 123 1.23 6.23 -12.51
CA LYS A 123 1.40 4.81 -12.90
C LYS A 123 0.44 3.90 -12.13
N ALA A 124 0.31 4.09 -10.81
CA ALA A 124 -0.65 3.34 -10.00
C ALA A 124 -2.08 3.53 -10.50
N GLN A 125 -2.52 4.78 -10.73
CA GLN A 125 -3.89 5.09 -11.15
C GLN A 125 -4.22 4.53 -12.54
N VAL A 126 -3.29 4.56 -13.50
CA VAL A 126 -3.47 3.94 -14.84
C VAL A 126 -3.76 2.45 -14.75
N VAL A 127 -3.11 1.75 -13.81
CA VAL A 127 -3.35 0.32 -13.59
C VAL A 127 -4.68 0.09 -12.87
N LEU A 128 -4.97 0.91 -11.85
CA LEU A 128 -6.14 0.75 -10.97
C LEU A 128 -7.47 1.15 -11.61
N MET A 129 -7.47 2.13 -12.51
CA MET A 129 -8.67 2.61 -13.22
C MET A 129 -9.35 1.52 -14.07
N LYS A 130 -8.65 0.42 -14.35
CA LYS A 130 -9.18 -0.74 -15.08
C LYS A 130 -10.12 -1.62 -14.24
N GLY A 131 -10.17 -1.45 -12.91
CA GLY A 131 -10.98 -2.27 -12.02
C GLY A 131 -12.09 -1.49 -11.32
N ASP A 132 -13.32 -2.01 -11.36
CA ASP A 132 -14.52 -1.40 -10.76
C ASP A 132 -14.95 -2.06 -9.44
N LYS A 133 -14.31 -3.18 -9.08
CA LYS A 133 -14.60 -4.02 -7.91
C LYS A 133 -13.45 -4.04 -6.93
N GLU A 134 -13.72 -4.47 -5.70
CA GLU A 134 -12.68 -4.80 -4.73
C GLU A 134 -11.72 -5.87 -5.29
N PRO A 135 -10.41 -5.77 -5.06
CA PRO A 135 -9.68 -4.77 -4.25
C PRO A 135 -9.24 -3.47 -4.98
N TYR A 136 -9.58 -3.30 -6.26
CA TYR A 136 -9.15 -2.16 -7.07
C TYR A 136 -9.73 -0.86 -6.54
N LEU A 137 -11.03 -0.86 -6.23
CA LEU A 137 -11.73 0.31 -5.73
C LEU A 137 -11.10 0.85 -4.44
N GLN A 138 -10.80 -0.03 -3.48
CA GLN A 138 -10.10 0.34 -2.25
C GLN A 138 -8.74 0.97 -2.53
N THR A 139 -7.94 0.33 -3.38
CA THR A 139 -6.58 0.83 -3.70
C THR A 139 -6.64 2.17 -4.43
N TYR A 140 -7.62 2.34 -5.32
CA TYR A 140 -7.85 3.60 -6.03
C TYR A 140 -8.26 4.73 -5.06
N ALA A 141 -9.11 4.44 -4.08
CA ALA A 141 -9.46 5.41 -3.04
C ALA A 141 -8.24 5.86 -2.21
N TRP A 142 -7.34 4.93 -1.86
CA TRP A 142 -6.07 5.28 -1.22
C TRP A 142 -5.17 6.13 -2.12
N SER A 143 -5.16 5.87 -3.43
CA SER A 143 -4.42 6.69 -4.40
C SER A 143 -4.95 8.13 -4.43
N LYS A 144 -6.27 8.33 -4.40
CA LYS A 144 -6.91 9.65 -4.36
C LYS A 144 -6.64 10.41 -3.07
N LEU A 145 -6.59 9.69 -1.95
CA LEU A 145 -6.16 10.28 -0.69
C LEU A 145 -4.69 10.74 -0.73
N LEU A 146 -3.80 9.95 -1.34
CA LEU A 146 -2.40 10.35 -1.50
C LEU A 146 -2.26 11.54 -2.47
N GLU A 147 -3.02 11.55 -3.56
CA GLU A 147 -3.12 12.68 -4.49
C GLU A 147 -3.46 13.98 -3.74
N SER A 148 -4.51 13.93 -2.91
CA SER A 148 -4.93 15.06 -2.07
C SER A 148 -3.79 15.59 -1.19
N ARG A 149 -3.02 14.69 -0.57
CA ARG A 149 -1.89 15.05 0.30
C ARG A 149 -0.73 15.66 -0.48
N ILE A 150 -0.43 15.13 -1.67
CA ILE A 150 0.61 15.68 -2.54
C ILE A 150 0.22 17.09 -3.00
N LEU A 151 -1.02 17.29 -3.45
CA LEU A 151 -1.54 18.59 -3.88
C LEU A 151 -1.54 19.61 -2.73
N LEU A 152 -1.95 19.18 -1.53
CA LEU A 152 -1.84 19.99 -0.31
C LEU A 152 -0.39 20.41 -0.05
N ALA A 153 0.57 19.49 -0.16
CA ALA A 153 1.99 19.80 0.03
C ALA A 153 2.54 20.75 -1.06
N LYS A 154 1.97 20.73 -2.27
CA LYS A 154 2.26 21.70 -3.35
C LYS A 154 1.55 23.04 -3.17
N GLY A 155 0.69 23.20 -2.17
CA GLY A 155 -0.10 24.41 -1.94
C GLY A 155 -1.37 24.53 -2.78
N ASP A 156 -1.73 23.50 -3.55
CA ASP A 156 -2.96 23.45 -4.34
C ASP A 156 -4.13 22.97 -3.47
N ARG A 157 -4.82 23.94 -2.86
CA ARG A 157 -6.00 23.68 -2.02
C ARG A 157 -7.16 23.07 -2.81
N GLU A 158 -7.44 23.62 -3.97
CA GLU A 158 -8.63 23.25 -4.75
C GLU A 158 -8.50 21.81 -5.27
N GLY A 159 -7.34 21.49 -5.85
CA GLY A 159 -7.00 20.14 -6.26
C GLY A 159 -7.01 19.17 -5.08
N ALA A 160 -6.45 19.57 -3.93
CA ALA A 160 -6.44 18.73 -2.74
C ALA A 160 -7.86 18.38 -2.25
N LEU A 161 -8.78 19.35 -2.22
CA LEU A 161 -10.18 19.14 -1.83
C LEU A 161 -10.93 18.25 -2.84
N LYS A 162 -10.71 18.47 -4.14
CA LYS A 162 -11.31 17.64 -5.19
C LYS A 162 -10.89 16.18 -5.06
N ALA A 163 -9.59 15.92 -4.93
CA ALA A 163 -9.06 14.57 -4.76
C ALA A 163 -9.56 13.92 -3.45
N LEU A 164 -9.69 14.70 -2.37
CA LEU A 164 -10.23 14.22 -1.10
C LEU A 164 -11.71 13.83 -1.21
N HIS A 165 -12.50 14.63 -1.94
CA HIS A 165 -13.90 14.33 -2.21
C HIS A 165 -14.05 13.01 -2.99
N GLU A 166 -13.27 12.82 -4.05
CA GLU A 166 -13.24 11.57 -4.81
C GLU A 166 -12.86 10.38 -3.91
N ALA A 167 -11.83 10.52 -3.04
CA ALA A 167 -11.46 9.48 -2.09
C ALA A 167 -12.61 9.13 -1.14
N LYS A 168 -13.36 10.13 -0.66
CA LYS A 168 -14.52 9.98 0.23
C LYS A 168 -15.66 9.25 -0.47
N GLU A 169 -16.01 9.63 -1.69
CA GLU A 169 -17.04 8.94 -2.49
C GLU A 169 -16.68 7.47 -2.70
N LEU A 170 -15.46 7.18 -3.13
CA LEU A 170 -14.99 5.81 -3.35
C LEU A 170 -15.03 4.99 -2.05
N SER A 171 -14.67 5.60 -0.91
CA SER A 171 -14.69 4.94 0.39
C SER A 171 -16.07 4.42 0.80
N THR A 172 -17.16 5.03 0.31
CA THR A 172 -18.53 4.60 0.63
C THR A 172 -18.85 3.20 0.08
N ARG A 173 -18.18 2.82 -1.00
CA ARG A 173 -18.36 1.56 -1.75
C ARG A 173 -17.39 0.46 -1.29
N VAL A 174 -16.46 0.78 -0.39
CA VAL A 174 -15.39 -0.11 0.08
C VAL A 174 -15.80 -0.84 1.36
N LYS A 175 -15.48 -2.14 1.45
CA LYS A 175 -15.65 -2.90 2.70
C LYS A 175 -14.47 -2.66 3.63
N HIS A 176 -14.69 -2.65 4.95
CA HIS A 176 -13.64 -2.34 5.95
C HIS A 176 -12.95 -0.98 5.72
N ARG A 177 -13.78 0.04 5.46
CA ARG A 177 -13.34 1.41 5.11
C ARG A 177 -12.77 2.20 6.29
N GLU A 178 -12.83 1.69 7.52
CA GLU A 178 -12.55 2.46 8.72
C GLU A 178 -11.17 3.14 8.73
N PRO A 179 -10.05 2.48 8.35
CA PRO A 179 -8.74 3.16 8.32
C PRO A 179 -8.67 4.23 7.22
N LEU A 180 -9.34 4.01 6.10
CA LEU A 180 -9.35 4.97 5.00
C LEU A 180 -10.14 6.23 5.41
N VAL A 181 -11.31 6.05 6.04
CA VAL A 181 -12.14 7.16 6.53
C VAL A 181 -11.42 7.98 7.59
N GLU A 182 -10.71 7.33 8.52
CA GLU A 182 -9.87 8.00 9.52
C GLU A 182 -8.80 8.89 8.84
N LYS A 183 -8.10 8.36 7.84
CA LYS A 183 -7.07 9.12 7.11
C LYS A 183 -7.62 10.20 6.20
N ILE A 184 -8.85 10.04 5.68
CA ILE A 184 -9.58 11.10 4.97
C ILE A 184 -9.87 12.26 5.93
N ALA A 185 -10.44 11.97 7.11
CA ALA A 185 -10.75 13.00 8.11
C ALA A 185 -9.49 13.75 8.58
N GLU A 186 -8.39 13.04 8.87
CA GLU A 186 -7.11 13.67 9.21
C GLU A 186 -6.60 14.62 8.10
N THR A 187 -6.85 14.27 6.83
CA THR A 187 -6.41 15.09 5.70
C THR A 187 -7.32 16.30 5.52
N GLU A 188 -8.63 16.14 5.70
CA GLU A 188 -9.62 17.23 5.74
C GLU A 188 -9.24 18.28 6.78
N ASP A 189 -8.95 17.85 8.01
CA ASP A 189 -8.51 18.71 9.11
C ASP A 189 -7.22 19.46 8.78
N ARG A 190 -6.26 18.80 8.11
CA ARG A 190 -5.00 19.43 7.68
C ARG A 190 -5.23 20.50 6.63
N ILE A 191 -6.06 20.25 5.62
CA ILE A 191 -6.41 21.26 4.60
C ILE A 191 -7.03 22.48 5.28
N ASN A 192 -7.98 22.26 6.19
CA ASN A 192 -8.64 23.35 6.92
C ASN A 192 -7.67 24.15 7.80
N LYS A 193 -6.68 23.50 8.44
CA LYS A 193 -5.65 24.21 9.22
C LYS A 193 -4.70 25.04 8.36
N VAL A 194 -4.32 24.55 7.19
CA VAL A 194 -3.37 25.24 6.29
C VAL A 194 -4.01 26.46 5.62
N PHE A 195 -5.31 26.38 5.29
CA PHE A 195 -5.98 27.39 4.46
C PHE A 195 -7.24 28.03 5.09
N GLY A 196 -7.60 27.68 6.31
CA GLY A 196 -8.81 28.18 7.00
C GLY A 196 -8.56 29.38 7.91
N GLY A 197 -7.51 30.16 7.64
CA GLY A 197 -7.27 31.47 8.25
C GLY A 197 -8.08 32.57 7.60
#